data_AF-A0A7M5X2J6-F1
#
_entry.id   AF-A0A7M5X2J6-F1
#
_cell.length_a   1.000
_cell.length_b   1.000
_cell.length_c   1.000
_cell.angle_alpha   90.00
_cell.angle_beta   90.00
_cell.angle_gamma   90.00
#
_symmetry.space_group_name_H-M   'P 1'
#
loop_
_entity.id
_entity.type
_entity.pdbx_description
1 polymer ?
#
loop_
_entity_poly.entity_id
_entity_poly.type
_entity_poly.pdbx_seq_one_letter_code
_entity_poly.pdbx_strand_id
1 'polypeptide(L)'
;MMKSVSRYREFTGPTPHSVAILAKPPSKVPAEHLILERRRIEDLREKSIADTKNNKQAFFMSQWEKTTDRQIQKNRIKREVEKNLSYANMILERRRDKLREKLLQEEEQYIHELEMKEETTEHRQQRMRERAKELKERREKERQEFVALKMDQKFRKECEELRSEQSKQLRDEIFRDREHQIQIKQDRKIRDAESERFYAQLWEQDRIAKADREELETQEQMDRNRSTLDVLNLQRNAVEAQREEEKKMKEMEAEWLKQEEELRKYEEEMMLKEKKGKQKAARRARDISLKLKEKKEAKERQEEIALDMKMLGKILEDSKAQDTEDSNKKKNMRDEMQRFMHYVDRTRRADEHRERELEAHINQEVENQWERKDVRKRMEKEARKALMQNVMQTREKQRHEREEILRREQQSAQRERQELLEQMDEHRRLESERINRIRIENRQYQNDLEQQINYQRQLKEKKIDEARRELEITHKAEKTYQRKLRSALNSSTLDRPHPLRVTGANISRVKTC
;
A
#
# COMPACT_ATOMS: atom_id res chain seq x y z
N MET A 1 -145.11 -77.00 62.17
CA MET A 1 -145.88 -77.68 63.23
C MET A 1 -145.59 -79.18 63.09
N MET A 2 -144.90 -79.84 64.03
CA MET A 2 -145.50 -80.52 65.20
C MET A 2 -146.81 -81.25 64.82
N LYS A 3 -146.95 -82.56 64.98
CA LYS A 3 -146.87 -83.30 66.26
C LYS A 3 -146.22 -84.68 66.07
N SER A 4 -145.27 -85.00 66.93
CA SER A 4 -144.73 -86.35 67.16
C SER A 4 -145.75 -87.18 67.95
N VAL A 5 -146.17 -88.33 67.43
CA VAL A 5 -146.86 -89.37 68.21
C VAL A 5 -145.80 -90.40 68.63
N SER A 6 -145.46 -90.41 69.91
CA SER A 6 -144.73 -91.51 70.54
C SER A 6 -145.66 -92.71 70.65
N ARG A 7 -145.26 -93.88 70.12
CA ARG A 7 -145.96 -95.16 70.27
C ARG A 7 -145.14 -96.07 71.18
N TYR A 8 -145.51 -96.11 72.45
CA TYR A 8 -145.10 -97.19 73.35
C TYR A 8 -145.82 -98.48 72.94
N ARG A 9 -145.12 -99.62 73.02
CA ARG A 9 -145.53 -100.91 72.44
C ARG A 9 -145.98 -101.94 73.50
N GLU A 10 -146.41 -101.50 74.68
CA GLU A 10 -146.66 -102.39 75.83
C GLU A 10 -148.12 -102.29 76.31
N PHE A 11 -148.75 -103.43 76.66
CA PHE A 11 -150.12 -103.51 77.18
C PHE A 11 -150.19 -104.46 78.41
N THR A 12 -150.72 -103.98 79.55
CA THR A 12 -150.80 -104.70 80.85
C THR A 12 -152.17 -105.36 81.08
N GLY A 13 -152.21 -106.60 81.57
CA GLY A 13 -153.43 -107.37 81.87
C GLY A 13 -153.86 -107.35 83.36
N PRO A 14 -154.98 -108.03 83.71
CA PRO A 14 -155.70 -107.84 84.98
C PRO A 14 -155.11 -108.57 86.21
N THR A 15 -154.04 -109.35 86.05
CA THR A 15 -153.24 -109.88 87.16
C THR A 15 -151.90 -109.15 87.25
N PRO A 16 -151.36 -108.90 88.46
CA PRO A 16 -149.99 -108.42 88.59
C PRO A 16 -149.08 -109.46 87.90
N HIS A 17 -148.30 -109.03 86.90
CA HIS A 17 -147.38 -109.80 86.03
C HIS A 17 -147.87 -110.28 84.64
N SER A 18 -148.88 -109.64 84.01
CA SER A 18 -149.23 -109.92 82.59
C SER A 18 -148.97 -108.70 81.67
N VAL A 19 -148.06 -108.81 80.68
CA VAL A 19 -147.73 -107.74 79.69
C VAL A 19 -147.53 -108.33 78.28
N ALA A 20 -148.02 -107.67 77.21
CA ALA A 20 -147.88 -108.08 75.79
C ALA A 20 -147.45 -106.92 74.83
N ILE A 21 -146.80 -107.25 73.69
CA ILE A 21 -146.18 -106.31 72.70
C ILE A 21 -146.62 -106.58 71.24
N LEU A 22 -146.83 -105.52 70.41
CA LEU A 22 -147.34 -105.53 69.01
C LEU A 22 -146.25 -105.51 67.88
N ALA A 23 -146.42 -106.32 66.81
CA ALA A 23 -145.52 -106.40 65.63
C ALA A 23 -145.71 -105.28 64.56
N LYS A 24 -144.78 -105.13 63.58
CA LYS A 24 -144.66 -104.01 62.58
C LYS A 24 -145.11 -104.41 61.14
N PRO A 25 -145.71 -103.51 60.30
CA PRO A 25 -146.07 -103.78 58.88
C PRO A 25 -144.98 -103.41 57.82
N PRO A 26 -144.99 -103.97 56.58
CA PRO A 26 -144.01 -103.71 55.50
C PRO A 26 -144.32 -102.51 54.54
N SER A 27 -143.31 -101.99 53.80
CA SER A 27 -143.30 -100.75 52.96
C SER A 27 -143.58 -100.96 51.43
N LYS A 28 -144.04 -99.92 50.69
CA LYS A 28 -144.59 -99.95 49.30
C LYS A 28 -143.79 -99.23 48.16
N VAL A 29 -142.56 -98.73 48.35
CA VAL A 29 -141.76 -98.11 47.26
C VAL A 29 -140.89 -99.15 46.55
N PRO A 30 -140.87 -99.25 45.20
CA PRO A 30 -139.91 -100.10 44.50
C PRO A 30 -138.50 -99.59 44.78
N ALA A 31 -137.60 -100.49 45.14
CA ALA A 31 -136.24 -100.12 45.55
C ALA A 31 -135.44 -99.33 44.48
N GLU A 32 -135.87 -99.31 43.21
CA GLU A 32 -135.03 -98.89 42.07
C GLU A 32 -135.38 -97.54 41.39
N HIS A 33 -136.40 -96.79 41.81
CA HIS A 33 -136.82 -95.55 41.10
C HIS A 33 -135.70 -94.51 40.89
N LEU A 34 -134.88 -94.28 41.92
CA LEU A 34 -133.78 -93.30 41.85
C LEU A 34 -132.70 -93.70 40.83
N ILE A 35 -132.62 -94.97 40.46
CA ILE A 35 -131.63 -95.51 39.52
C ILE A 35 -132.02 -95.14 38.09
N LEU A 36 -133.30 -95.18 37.74
CA LEU A 36 -133.77 -94.93 36.37
C LEU A 36 -133.66 -93.45 35.94
N GLU A 37 -134.02 -92.51 36.81
CA GLU A 37 -133.89 -91.07 36.50
C GLU A 37 -132.42 -90.65 36.35
N ARG A 38 -131.52 -91.21 37.18
CA ARG A 38 -130.08 -91.00 37.00
C ARG A 38 -129.60 -91.44 35.62
N ARG A 39 -130.03 -92.61 35.13
CA ARG A 39 -129.64 -93.10 33.79
C ARG A 39 -130.05 -92.15 32.68
N ARG A 40 -131.27 -91.60 32.71
CA ARG A 40 -131.74 -90.69 31.66
C ARG A 40 -130.93 -89.39 31.59
N ILE A 41 -130.60 -88.81 32.75
CA ILE A 41 -129.77 -87.60 32.83
C ILE A 41 -128.34 -87.91 32.36
N GLU A 42 -127.81 -89.08 32.73
CA GLU A 42 -126.51 -89.55 32.28
C GLU A 42 -126.46 -89.71 30.74
N ASP A 43 -127.47 -90.32 30.11
CA ASP A 43 -127.51 -90.52 28.66
C ASP A 43 -127.49 -89.20 27.85
N LEU A 44 -128.27 -88.20 28.28
CA LEU A 44 -128.29 -86.89 27.60
C LEU A 44 -126.97 -86.14 27.77
N ARG A 45 -126.39 -86.23 28.97
CA ARG A 45 -125.08 -85.67 29.24
C ARG A 45 -124.01 -86.35 28.38
N GLU A 46 -124.08 -87.67 28.21
CA GLU A 46 -123.17 -88.43 27.34
C GLU A 46 -123.28 -87.99 25.88
N LYS A 47 -124.47 -87.79 25.33
CA LYS A 47 -124.65 -87.31 23.95
C LYS A 47 -124.08 -85.91 23.71
N SER A 48 -124.36 -84.96 24.61
CA SER A 48 -123.78 -83.61 24.49
C SER A 48 -122.25 -83.62 24.62
N ILE A 49 -121.72 -84.46 25.50
CA ILE A 49 -120.28 -84.69 25.61
C ILE A 49 -119.74 -85.28 24.29
N ALA A 50 -120.46 -86.21 23.65
CA ALA A 50 -120.05 -86.78 22.37
C ALA A 50 -120.02 -85.73 21.24
N ASP A 51 -121.04 -84.89 21.09
CA ASP A 51 -121.09 -83.87 20.03
C ASP A 51 -120.04 -82.78 20.24
N THR A 52 -119.85 -82.33 21.49
CA THR A 52 -118.78 -81.36 21.80
C THR A 52 -117.39 -81.96 21.59
N LYS A 53 -117.20 -83.26 21.84
CA LYS A 53 -115.97 -83.97 21.48
C LYS A 53 -115.77 -84.00 19.96
N ASN A 54 -116.81 -84.34 19.19
CA ASN A 54 -116.75 -84.38 17.73
C ASN A 54 -116.42 -83.01 17.11
N ASN A 55 -117.07 -81.94 17.56
CA ASN A 55 -116.80 -80.59 17.07
C ASN A 55 -115.39 -80.11 17.45
N LYS A 56 -114.94 -80.41 18.68
CA LYS A 56 -113.56 -80.14 19.08
C LYS A 56 -112.57 -80.90 18.20
N GLN A 57 -112.84 -82.16 17.91
CA GLN A 57 -112.01 -82.98 17.03
C GLN A 57 -111.93 -82.39 15.62
N ALA A 58 -113.05 -81.99 15.02
CA ALA A 58 -113.07 -81.34 13.70
C ALA A 58 -112.28 -80.01 13.69
N PHE A 59 -112.44 -79.19 14.73
CA PHE A 59 -111.67 -77.95 14.87
C PHE A 59 -110.17 -78.21 14.99
N PHE A 60 -109.77 -79.20 15.80
CA PHE A 60 -108.37 -79.60 15.92
C PHE A 60 -107.80 -80.12 14.60
N MET A 61 -108.58 -80.87 13.81
CA MET A 61 -108.15 -81.33 12.48
C MET A 61 -107.93 -80.14 11.52
N SER A 62 -108.86 -79.19 11.46
CA SER A 62 -108.69 -78.00 10.59
C SER A 62 -107.52 -77.11 11.02
N GLN A 63 -107.30 -76.93 12.34
CA GLN A 63 -106.12 -76.21 12.83
C GLN A 63 -104.83 -76.97 12.50
N TRP A 64 -104.84 -78.29 12.64
CA TRP A 64 -103.72 -79.15 12.27
C TRP A 64 -103.40 -78.98 10.79
N GLU A 65 -104.37 -79.08 9.88
CA GLU A 65 -104.19 -78.85 8.43
C GLU A 65 -103.58 -77.47 8.12
N LYS A 66 -104.09 -76.39 8.73
CA LYS A 66 -103.52 -75.05 8.52
C LYS A 66 -102.08 -74.95 9.03
N THR A 67 -101.78 -75.59 10.17
CA THR A 67 -100.41 -75.59 10.71
C THR A 67 -99.47 -76.44 9.87
N THR A 68 -99.92 -77.60 9.37
CA THR A 68 -99.12 -78.48 8.51
C THR A 68 -98.89 -77.84 7.15
N ASP A 69 -99.89 -77.21 6.52
CA ASP A 69 -99.71 -76.49 5.25
C ASP A 69 -98.71 -75.35 5.37
N ARG A 70 -98.82 -74.53 6.43
CA ARG A 70 -97.82 -73.49 6.72
C ARG A 70 -96.43 -74.09 6.92
N GLN A 71 -96.34 -75.25 7.58
CA GLN A 71 -95.07 -75.92 7.80
C GLN A 71 -94.50 -76.50 6.50
N ILE A 72 -95.33 -77.05 5.61
CA ILE A 72 -94.94 -77.53 4.28
C ILE A 72 -94.40 -76.38 3.44
N GLN A 73 -95.07 -75.22 3.43
CA GLN A 73 -94.59 -74.02 2.72
C GLN A 73 -93.25 -73.53 3.29
N LYS A 74 -93.13 -73.43 4.61
CA LYS A 74 -91.85 -73.07 5.26
C LYS A 74 -90.74 -74.06 4.90
N ASN A 75 -91.03 -75.36 4.91
CA ASN A 75 -90.06 -76.39 4.54
C ASN A 75 -89.67 -76.31 3.06
N ARG A 76 -90.60 -75.97 2.16
CA ARG A 76 -90.29 -75.73 0.75
C ARG A 76 -89.36 -74.54 0.57
N ILE A 77 -89.66 -73.42 1.20
CA ILE A 77 -88.80 -72.21 1.17
C ILE A 77 -87.42 -72.54 1.75
N LYS A 78 -87.35 -73.25 2.89
CA LYS A 78 -86.07 -73.70 3.48
C LYS A 78 -85.26 -74.52 2.49
N ARG A 79 -85.87 -75.51 1.81
CA ARG A 79 -85.19 -76.32 0.80
C ARG A 79 -84.68 -75.50 -0.40
N GLU A 80 -85.45 -74.51 -0.86
CA GLU A 80 -85.00 -73.62 -1.94
C GLU A 80 -83.84 -72.72 -1.49
N VAL A 81 -83.90 -72.17 -0.28
CA VAL A 81 -82.82 -71.38 0.30
C VAL A 81 -81.56 -72.24 0.49
N GLU A 82 -81.70 -73.46 1.02
CA GLU A 82 -80.60 -74.41 1.17
C GLU A 82 -79.95 -74.76 -0.17
N LYS A 83 -80.74 -74.95 -1.23
CA LYS A 83 -80.22 -75.16 -2.60
C LYS A 83 -79.46 -73.95 -3.13
N ASN A 84 -79.97 -72.74 -2.91
CA ASN A 84 -79.29 -71.53 -3.36
C ASN A 84 -78.00 -71.28 -2.56
N LEU A 85 -78.02 -71.53 -1.25
CA LEU A 85 -76.84 -71.45 -0.39
C LEU A 85 -75.80 -72.51 -0.77
N SER A 86 -76.21 -73.75 -1.06
CA SER A 86 -75.28 -74.77 -1.50
C SER A 86 -74.63 -74.41 -2.84
N TYR A 87 -75.40 -73.87 -3.79
CA TYR A 87 -74.87 -73.37 -5.06
C TYR A 87 -73.89 -72.20 -4.88
N ALA A 88 -74.25 -71.21 -4.04
CA ALA A 88 -73.37 -70.09 -3.72
C ALA A 88 -72.08 -70.57 -3.03
N ASN A 89 -72.17 -71.54 -2.12
CA ASN A 89 -71.00 -72.16 -1.48
C ASN A 89 -70.13 -72.88 -2.51
N MET A 90 -70.70 -73.63 -3.46
CA MET A 90 -69.92 -74.26 -4.52
C MET A 90 -69.17 -73.24 -5.39
N ILE A 91 -69.78 -72.08 -5.68
CA ILE A 91 -69.10 -70.99 -6.40
C ILE A 91 -67.96 -70.39 -5.54
N LEU A 92 -68.21 -70.16 -4.25
CA LEU A 92 -67.20 -69.65 -3.33
C LEU A 92 -66.02 -70.61 -3.19
N GLU A 93 -66.26 -71.91 -3.05
CA GLU A 93 -65.21 -72.92 -3.00
C GLU A 93 -64.42 -72.96 -4.30
N ARG A 94 -65.06 -72.95 -5.47
CA ARG A 94 -64.34 -72.83 -6.76
C ARG A 94 -63.47 -71.58 -6.84
N ARG A 95 -63.91 -70.45 -6.27
CA ARG A 95 -63.12 -69.22 -6.23
C ARG A 95 -61.95 -69.34 -5.25
N ARG A 96 -62.15 -69.98 -4.10
CA ARG A 96 -61.10 -70.27 -3.10
C ARG A 96 -60.04 -71.20 -3.67
N ASP A 97 -60.43 -72.23 -4.40
CA ASP A 97 -59.51 -73.16 -5.06
C ASP A 97 -58.66 -72.45 -6.11
N LYS A 98 -59.29 -71.65 -6.98
CA LYS A 98 -58.55 -70.82 -7.95
C LYS A 98 -57.60 -69.82 -7.30
N LEU A 99 -57.99 -69.23 -6.17
CA LEU A 99 -57.11 -68.33 -5.43
C LEU A 99 -55.93 -69.11 -4.83
N ARG A 100 -56.19 -70.29 -4.29
CA ARG A 100 -55.15 -71.18 -3.74
C ARG A 100 -54.15 -71.60 -4.81
N GLU A 101 -54.61 -71.98 -5.99
CA GLU A 101 -53.74 -72.30 -7.13
C GLU A 101 -52.84 -71.12 -7.52
N LYS A 102 -53.38 -69.90 -7.59
CA LYS A 102 -52.59 -68.71 -7.89
C LYS A 102 -51.56 -68.40 -6.81
N LEU A 103 -51.96 -68.48 -5.53
CA LEU A 103 -51.05 -68.25 -4.42
C LEU A 103 -49.92 -69.30 -4.39
N LEU A 104 -50.23 -70.56 -4.67
CA LEU A 104 -49.22 -71.62 -4.78
C LEU A 104 -48.25 -71.35 -5.95
N GLN A 105 -48.76 -70.91 -7.11
CA GLN A 105 -47.90 -70.53 -8.23
C GLN A 105 -46.99 -69.35 -7.90
N GLU A 106 -47.52 -68.33 -7.20
CA GLU A 106 -46.72 -67.20 -6.72
C GLU A 106 -45.67 -67.66 -5.71
N GLU A 107 -46.02 -68.52 -4.75
CA GLU A 107 -45.08 -69.11 -3.79
C GLU A 107 -43.98 -69.92 -4.49
N GLU A 108 -44.33 -70.78 -5.46
CA GLU A 108 -43.38 -71.53 -6.27
C GLU A 108 -42.45 -70.61 -7.08
N GLN A 109 -42.98 -69.53 -7.67
CA GLN A 109 -42.18 -68.53 -8.38
C GLN A 109 -41.22 -67.81 -7.44
N TYR A 110 -41.66 -67.39 -6.26
CA TYR A 110 -40.78 -66.75 -5.29
C TYR A 110 -39.71 -67.70 -4.76
N ILE A 111 -40.04 -68.97 -4.50
CA ILE A 111 -39.07 -70.00 -4.12
C ILE A 111 -38.03 -70.16 -5.23
N HIS A 112 -38.48 -70.28 -6.48
CA HIS A 112 -37.57 -70.40 -7.62
C HIS A 112 -36.68 -69.16 -7.80
N GLU A 113 -37.23 -67.96 -7.67
CA GLU A 113 -36.44 -66.73 -7.71
C GLU A 113 -35.42 -66.64 -6.59
N LEU A 114 -35.77 -67.08 -5.37
CA LEU A 114 -34.86 -67.11 -4.23
C LEU A 114 -33.73 -68.12 -4.48
N GLU A 115 -34.05 -69.33 -4.96
CA GLU A 115 -33.06 -70.35 -5.32
C GLU A 115 -32.12 -69.88 -6.45
N MET A 116 -32.62 -69.13 -7.43
CA MET A 116 -31.80 -68.57 -8.51
C MET A 116 -30.97 -67.36 -8.06
N LYS A 117 -31.46 -66.56 -7.10
CA LYS A 117 -30.75 -65.40 -6.54
C LYS A 117 -29.73 -65.80 -5.47
N GLU A 118 -29.89 -66.96 -4.86
CA GLU A 118 -28.91 -67.53 -3.96
C GLU A 118 -27.66 -67.92 -4.75
N GLU A 119 -26.67 -67.03 -4.74
CA GLU A 119 -25.33 -67.35 -5.24
C GLU A 119 -24.83 -68.62 -4.56
N THR A 120 -24.68 -69.69 -5.34
CA THR A 120 -24.11 -70.93 -4.84
C THR A 120 -22.73 -70.67 -4.24
N THR A 121 -22.38 -71.42 -3.20
CA THR A 121 -21.06 -71.29 -2.56
C THR A 121 -19.92 -71.45 -3.56
N GLU A 122 -20.12 -72.27 -4.59
CA GLU A 122 -19.20 -72.46 -5.72
C GLU A 122 -19.07 -71.20 -6.58
N HIS A 123 -20.16 -70.53 -6.94
CA HIS A 123 -20.11 -69.30 -7.72
C HIS A 123 -19.41 -68.17 -6.95
N ARG A 124 -19.70 -68.05 -5.65
CA ARG A 124 -18.98 -67.09 -4.77
C ARG A 124 -17.48 -67.39 -4.70
N GLN A 125 -17.11 -68.66 -4.60
CA GLN A 125 -15.71 -69.08 -4.61
C GLN A 125 -15.04 -68.80 -5.97
N GLN A 126 -15.74 -69.01 -7.09
CA GLN A 126 -15.24 -68.69 -8.44
C GLN A 126 -15.00 -67.19 -8.59
N ARG A 127 -15.97 -66.33 -8.23
CA ARG A 127 -15.79 -64.87 -8.25
C ARG A 127 -14.61 -64.42 -7.38
N MET A 128 -14.43 -65.02 -6.19
CA MET A 128 -13.29 -64.73 -5.32
C MET A 128 -11.95 -65.18 -5.94
N ARG A 129 -11.92 -66.34 -6.62
CA ARG A 129 -10.74 -66.84 -7.33
C ARG A 129 -10.39 -65.97 -8.54
N GLU A 130 -11.38 -65.56 -9.32
CA GLU A 130 -11.21 -64.65 -10.45
C GLU A 130 -10.67 -63.30 -10.00
N ARG A 131 -11.29 -62.69 -8.99
CA ARG A 131 -10.81 -61.44 -8.41
C ARG A 131 -9.40 -61.57 -7.84
N ALA A 132 -9.07 -62.69 -7.19
CA ALA A 132 -7.72 -62.94 -6.71
C ALA A 132 -6.70 -63.10 -7.86
N LYS A 133 -7.10 -63.74 -8.96
CA LYS A 133 -6.30 -63.87 -10.18
C LYS A 133 -6.06 -62.51 -10.83
N GLU A 134 -7.09 -61.69 -11.00
CA GLU A 134 -6.99 -60.33 -11.54
C GLU A 134 -6.06 -59.44 -10.68
N LEU A 135 -6.21 -59.49 -9.35
CA LEU A 135 -5.32 -58.74 -8.45
C LEU A 135 -3.87 -59.21 -8.54
N LYS A 136 -3.65 -60.52 -8.73
CA LYS A 136 -2.32 -61.09 -8.92
C LYS A 136 -1.73 -60.64 -10.27
N GLU A 137 -2.52 -60.68 -11.34
CA GLU A 137 -2.11 -60.22 -12.67
C GLU A 137 -1.80 -58.72 -12.68
N ARG A 138 -2.61 -57.90 -12.00
CA ARG A 138 -2.36 -56.46 -11.90
C ARG A 138 -1.06 -56.15 -11.16
N ARG A 139 -0.84 -56.78 -10.00
CA ARG A 139 0.42 -56.63 -9.24
C ARG A 139 1.62 -57.09 -10.06
N GLU A 140 1.48 -58.16 -10.82
CA GLU A 140 2.56 -58.66 -11.66
C GLU A 140 2.84 -57.73 -12.85
N LYS A 141 1.82 -57.12 -13.47
CA LYS A 141 2.00 -56.07 -14.47
C LYS A 141 2.71 -54.84 -13.91
N GLU A 142 2.24 -54.31 -12.78
CA GLU A 142 2.87 -53.18 -12.09
C GLU A 142 4.34 -53.49 -11.76
N ARG A 143 4.63 -54.72 -11.30
CA ARG A 143 6.00 -55.17 -11.05
C ARG A 143 6.83 -55.22 -12.33
N GLN A 144 6.29 -55.75 -13.43
CA GLN A 144 6.98 -55.82 -14.72
C GLN A 144 7.28 -54.43 -15.30
N GLU A 145 6.32 -53.50 -15.23
CA GLU A 145 6.51 -52.11 -15.64
C GLU A 145 7.60 -51.42 -14.81
N PHE A 146 7.59 -51.60 -13.49
CA PHE A 146 8.62 -51.08 -12.62
C PHE A 146 10.01 -51.65 -12.96
N VAL A 147 10.09 -52.96 -13.19
CA VAL A 147 11.33 -53.61 -13.61
C VAL A 147 11.80 -53.07 -14.95
N ALA A 148 10.90 -52.93 -15.93
CA ALA A 148 11.23 -52.37 -17.25
C ALA A 148 11.79 -50.95 -17.12
N LEU A 149 11.14 -50.06 -16.35
CA LEU A 149 11.64 -48.70 -16.08
C LEU A 149 13.03 -48.70 -15.44
N LYS A 150 13.29 -49.63 -14.51
CA LYS A 150 14.60 -49.75 -13.86
C LYS A 150 15.67 -50.29 -14.80
N MET A 151 15.32 -51.23 -15.67
CA MET A 151 16.21 -51.73 -16.72
C MET A 151 16.54 -50.63 -17.73
N ASP A 152 15.57 -49.81 -18.13
CA ASP A 152 15.77 -48.64 -18.97
C ASP A 152 16.66 -47.61 -18.29
N GLN A 153 16.43 -47.33 -17.00
CA GLN A 153 17.26 -46.42 -16.23
C GLN A 153 18.71 -46.92 -16.14
N LYS A 154 18.90 -48.22 -15.95
CA LYS A 154 20.21 -48.86 -15.94
C LYS A 154 20.88 -48.73 -17.31
N PHE A 155 20.16 -49.05 -18.39
CA PHE A 155 20.64 -48.90 -19.76
C PHE A 155 21.09 -47.45 -20.04
N ARG A 156 20.28 -46.45 -19.70
CA ARG A 156 20.64 -45.04 -19.92
C ARG A 156 21.91 -44.61 -19.17
N LYS A 157 22.15 -45.16 -17.97
CA LYS A 157 23.32 -44.84 -17.15
C LYS A 157 24.58 -45.56 -17.63
N GLU A 158 24.44 -46.83 -18.00
CA GLU A 158 25.55 -47.72 -18.32
C GLU A 158 25.93 -47.70 -19.81
N CYS A 159 25.02 -47.34 -20.71
CA CYS A 159 25.28 -47.31 -22.15
C CYS A 159 26.25 -46.18 -22.52
N GLU A 160 27.46 -46.55 -22.92
CA GLU A 160 28.52 -45.61 -23.30
C GLU A 160 28.23 -44.89 -24.63
N GLU A 161 27.56 -45.58 -25.57
CA GLU A 161 27.15 -45.00 -26.85
C GLU A 161 26.17 -43.84 -26.62
N LEU A 162 25.16 -44.05 -25.75
CA LEU A 162 24.20 -43.00 -25.40
C LEU A 162 24.90 -41.80 -24.73
N ARG A 163 25.85 -42.07 -23.82
CA ARG A 163 26.63 -41.02 -23.16
C ARG A 163 27.45 -40.20 -24.17
N SER A 164 27.99 -40.87 -25.19
CA SER A 164 28.77 -40.25 -26.25
C SER A 164 27.90 -39.37 -27.15
N GLU A 165 26.70 -39.83 -27.53
CA GLU A 165 25.73 -39.06 -28.31
C GLU A 165 25.16 -37.87 -27.52
N GLN A 166 24.80 -38.06 -26.25
CA GLN A 166 24.39 -36.95 -25.38
C GLN A 166 25.49 -35.90 -25.23
N SER A 167 26.76 -36.33 -25.15
CA SER A 167 27.89 -35.42 -25.11
C SER A 167 28.08 -34.67 -26.44
N LYS A 168 27.79 -35.29 -27.59
CA LYS A 168 27.77 -34.60 -28.90
C LYS A 168 26.66 -33.56 -28.95
N GLN A 169 25.43 -33.93 -28.58
CA GLN A 169 24.29 -33.02 -28.54
C GLN A 169 24.57 -31.82 -27.63
N LEU A 170 25.09 -32.05 -26.43
CA LEU A 170 25.47 -30.98 -25.52
C LEU A 170 26.56 -30.07 -26.13
N ARG A 171 27.55 -30.64 -26.82
CA ARG A 171 28.56 -29.83 -27.53
C ARG A 171 27.95 -28.99 -28.63
N ASP A 172 27.01 -29.52 -29.40
CA ASP A 172 26.32 -28.79 -30.46
C ASP A 172 25.48 -27.64 -29.90
N GLU A 173 24.81 -27.86 -28.77
CA GLU A 173 24.11 -26.80 -28.02
C GLU A 173 25.08 -25.70 -27.57
N ILE A 174 26.20 -26.07 -26.96
CA ILE A 174 27.24 -25.13 -26.55
C ILE A 174 27.79 -24.34 -27.75
N PHE A 175 27.95 -24.97 -28.92
CA PHE A 175 28.41 -24.28 -30.12
C PHE A 175 27.38 -23.27 -30.63
N ARG A 176 26.09 -23.59 -30.62
CA ARG A 176 25.00 -22.65 -30.96
C ARG A 176 24.97 -21.47 -30.00
N ASP A 177 25.06 -21.74 -28.70
CA ASP A 177 25.09 -20.69 -27.67
C ASP A 177 26.30 -19.77 -27.85
N ARG A 178 27.47 -20.35 -28.17
CA ARG A 178 28.68 -19.59 -28.46
C ARG A 178 28.54 -18.75 -29.72
N GLU A 179 27.94 -19.27 -30.78
CA GLU A 179 27.67 -18.53 -32.02
C GLU A 179 26.78 -17.32 -31.73
N HIS A 180 25.69 -17.52 -30.98
CA HIS A 180 24.81 -16.44 -30.55
C HIS A 180 25.54 -15.40 -29.67
N GLN A 181 26.41 -15.84 -28.76
CA GLN A 181 27.24 -14.95 -27.96
C GLN A 181 28.20 -14.10 -28.82
N ILE A 182 28.77 -14.69 -29.88
CA ILE A 182 29.64 -13.98 -30.82
C ILE A 182 28.83 -12.93 -31.59
N GLN A 183 27.62 -13.26 -32.05
CA GLN A 183 26.74 -12.30 -32.73
C GLN A 183 26.41 -11.11 -31.82
N ILE A 184 26.00 -11.34 -30.57
CA ILE A 184 25.76 -10.28 -29.58
C ILE A 184 27.01 -9.39 -29.40
N LYS A 185 28.19 -10.00 -29.35
CA LYS A 185 29.46 -9.27 -29.20
C LYS A 185 29.76 -8.42 -30.44
N GLN A 186 29.47 -8.91 -31.65
CA GLN A 186 29.63 -8.16 -32.88
C GLN A 186 28.66 -6.97 -32.94
N ASP A 187 27.38 -7.18 -32.64
CA ASP A 187 26.38 -6.12 -32.58
C ASP A 187 26.77 -5.03 -31.57
N ARG A 188 27.26 -5.45 -30.40
CA ARG A 188 27.74 -4.51 -29.38
C ARG A 188 28.92 -3.69 -29.91
N LYS A 189 29.89 -4.33 -30.56
CA LYS A 189 31.03 -3.64 -31.17
C LYS A 189 30.60 -2.64 -32.24
N ILE A 190 29.57 -2.96 -33.03
CA ILE A 190 29.02 -2.03 -34.03
C ILE A 190 28.39 -0.83 -33.34
N ARG A 191 27.54 -1.03 -32.33
CA ARG A 191 26.91 0.06 -31.55
C ARG A 191 27.94 0.94 -30.84
N ASP A 192 28.97 0.33 -30.28
CA ASP A 192 30.07 1.05 -29.62
C ASP A 192 30.83 1.91 -30.65
N ALA A 193 31.13 1.36 -31.84
CA ALA A 193 31.78 2.11 -32.91
C ALA A 193 30.89 3.24 -33.49
N GLU A 194 29.58 3.04 -33.60
CA GLU A 194 28.63 4.09 -33.96
C GLU A 194 28.61 5.22 -32.91
N SER A 195 28.62 4.85 -31.64
CA SER A 195 28.68 5.81 -30.52
C SER A 195 29.98 6.60 -30.54
N GLU A 196 31.13 5.93 -30.73
CA GLU A 196 32.44 6.58 -30.86
C GLU A 196 32.48 7.55 -32.05
N ARG A 197 31.92 7.16 -33.21
CA ARG A 197 31.81 8.04 -34.38
C ARG A 197 30.96 9.28 -34.08
N PHE A 198 29.84 9.10 -33.39
CA PHE A 198 28.98 10.21 -32.98
C PHE A 198 29.72 11.17 -32.04
N TYR A 199 30.43 10.65 -31.03
CA TYR A 199 31.23 11.49 -30.12
C TYR A 199 32.39 12.18 -30.84
N ALA A 200 33.05 11.50 -31.78
CA ALA A 200 34.11 12.11 -32.58
C ALA A 200 33.59 13.28 -33.43
N GLN A 201 32.40 13.16 -34.02
CA GLN A 201 31.76 14.26 -34.74
C GLN A 201 31.45 15.44 -33.82
N LEU A 202 30.93 15.18 -32.61
CA LEU A 202 30.61 16.21 -31.64
C LEU A 202 31.89 16.93 -31.15
N TRP A 203 32.98 16.20 -30.94
CA TRP A 203 34.29 16.79 -30.61
C TRP A 203 34.86 17.63 -31.73
N GLU A 204 34.73 17.19 -32.98
CA GLU A 204 35.17 17.99 -34.13
C GLU A 204 34.35 19.28 -34.24
N GLN A 205 33.04 19.23 -34.01
CA GLN A 205 32.19 20.42 -33.95
C GLN A 205 32.60 21.38 -32.82
N ASP A 206 32.88 20.86 -31.62
CA ASP A 206 33.36 21.69 -30.50
C ASP A 206 34.74 22.30 -30.78
N ARG A 207 35.63 21.57 -31.46
CA ARG A 207 36.93 22.08 -31.90
C ARG A 207 36.76 23.23 -32.89
N ILE A 208 35.91 23.07 -33.90
CA ILE A 208 35.60 24.11 -34.89
C ILE A 208 35.00 25.33 -34.20
N ALA A 209 34.01 25.15 -33.32
CA ALA A 209 33.38 26.26 -32.61
C ALA A 209 34.35 27.04 -31.71
N LYS A 210 35.34 26.37 -31.12
CA LYS A 210 36.41 27.02 -30.35
C LYS A 210 37.37 27.78 -31.26
N ALA A 211 37.76 27.21 -32.40
CA ALA A 211 38.59 27.88 -33.39
C ALA A 211 37.89 29.13 -33.93
N ASP A 212 36.61 29.04 -34.31
CA ASP A 212 35.81 30.18 -34.77
C ASP A 212 35.73 31.28 -33.71
N ARG A 213 35.58 30.91 -32.43
CA ARG A 213 35.59 31.88 -31.33
C ARG A 213 36.94 32.57 -31.18
N GLU A 214 38.03 31.84 -31.26
CA GLU A 214 39.38 32.40 -31.21
C GLU A 214 39.65 33.32 -32.41
N GLU A 215 39.18 32.95 -33.61
CA GLU A 215 39.23 33.81 -34.80
C GLU A 215 38.41 35.11 -34.61
N LEU A 216 37.21 35.03 -34.05
CA LEU A 216 36.41 36.21 -33.74
C LEU A 216 37.07 37.10 -32.66
N GLU A 217 37.59 36.51 -31.59
CA GLU A 217 38.30 37.27 -30.53
C GLU A 217 39.56 37.94 -31.07
N THR A 218 40.31 37.28 -31.95
CA THR A 218 41.49 37.87 -32.59
C THR A 218 41.10 39.00 -33.56
N GLN A 219 40.03 38.84 -34.34
CA GLN A 219 39.47 39.91 -35.19
C GLN A 219 39.02 41.11 -34.36
N GLU A 220 38.23 40.89 -33.30
CA GLU A 220 37.82 41.97 -32.39
C GLU A 220 39.02 42.68 -31.77
N GLN A 221 40.06 41.93 -31.40
CA GLN A 221 41.28 42.52 -30.87
C GLN A 221 42.02 43.34 -31.93
N MET A 222 42.09 42.87 -33.17
CA MET A 222 42.65 43.62 -34.29
C MET A 222 41.87 44.92 -34.53
N ASP A 223 40.54 44.88 -34.49
CA ASP A 223 39.68 46.05 -34.68
C ASP A 223 39.81 47.07 -33.54
N ARG A 224 39.90 46.61 -32.29
CA ARG A 224 40.19 47.46 -31.13
C ARG A 224 41.56 48.11 -31.26
N ASN A 225 42.58 47.35 -31.64
CA ASN A 225 43.93 47.85 -31.85
C ASN A 225 43.95 48.90 -32.97
N ARG A 226 43.26 48.63 -34.09
CA ARG A 226 43.14 49.55 -35.23
C ARG A 226 42.44 50.85 -34.82
N SER A 227 41.31 50.76 -34.13
CA SER A 227 40.58 51.92 -33.61
C SER A 227 41.45 52.75 -32.65
N THR A 228 42.23 52.09 -31.80
CA THR A 228 43.17 52.77 -30.89
C THR A 228 44.27 53.49 -31.66
N LEU A 229 44.80 52.85 -32.70
CA LEU A 229 45.84 53.40 -33.57
C LEU A 229 45.31 54.62 -34.35
N ASP A 230 44.06 54.57 -34.83
CA ASP A 230 43.40 55.69 -35.51
C ASP A 230 43.24 56.89 -34.55
N VAL A 231 42.85 56.66 -33.30
CA VAL A 231 42.78 57.72 -32.27
C VAL A 231 44.17 58.31 -31.98
N LEU A 232 45.20 57.46 -31.84
CA LEU A 232 46.58 57.92 -31.63
C LEU A 232 47.11 58.74 -32.81
N ASN A 233 46.81 58.34 -34.05
CA ASN A 233 47.16 59.10 -35.24
C ASN A 233 46.44 60.45 -35.26
N LEU A 234 45.16 60.50 -34.88
CA LEU A 234 44.42 61.76 -34.76
C LEU A 234 45.07 62.70 -33.73
N GLN A 235 45.44 62.16 -32.56
CA GLN A 235 46.14 62.93 -31.51
C GLN A 235 47.50 63.42 -31.99
N ARG A 236 48.28 62.57 -32.66
CA ARG A 236 49.58 62.95 -33.24
C ARG A 236 49.42 64.07 -34.25
N ASN A 237 48.47 63.96 -35.17
CA ASN A 237 48.20 64.98 -36.18
C ASN A 237 47.75 66.29 -35.53
N ALA A 238 46.93 66.24 -34.47
CA ALA A 238 46.53 67.42 -33.71
C ALA A 238 47.74 68.11 -33.04
N VAL A 239 48.67 67.34 -32.46
CA VAL A 239 49.90 67.86 -31.88
C VAL A 239 50.84 68.43 -32.94
N GLU A 240 50.98 67.77 -34.09
CA GLU A 240 51.77 68.29 -35.22
C GLU A 240 51.17 69.59 -35.75
N ALA A 241 49.85 69.68 -35.92
CA ALA A 241 49.15 70.91 -36.32
C ALA A 241 49.35 72.04 -35.29
N GLN A 242 49.25 71.76 -33.99
CA GLN A 242 49.57 72.74 -32.95
C GLN A 242 51.01 73.23 -33.03
N ARG A 243 51.98 72.34 -33.28
CA ARG A 243 53.38 72.72 -33.48
C ARG A 243 53.59 73.58 -34.72
N GLU A 244 52.87 73.32 -35.80
CA GLU A 244 52.93 74.14 -37.02
C GLU A 244 52.35 75.53 -36.77
N GLU A 245 51.21 75.64 -36.09
CA GLU A 245 50.64 76.93 -35.69
C GLU A 245 51.57 77.69 -34.73
N GLU A 246 52.18 77.02 -33.74
CA GLU A 246 53.20 77.64 -32.88
C GLU A 246 54.40 78.16 -33.66
N LYS A 247 54.85 77.44 -34.68
CA LYS A 247 55.94 77.90 -35.56
C LYS A 247 55.53 79.13 -36.34
N LYS A 248 54.33 79.14 -36.96
CA LYS A 248 53.81 80.32 -37.65
C LYS A 248 53.69 81.52 -36.73
N MET A 249 53.17 81.32 -35.50
CA MET A 249 53.09 82.38 -34.50
C MET A 249 54.48 82.93 -34.14
N LYS A 250 55.48 82.07 -33.97
CA LYS A 250 56.87 82.50 -33.74
C LYS A 250 57.48 83.24 -34.92
N GLU A 251 57.18 82.83 -36.15
CA GLU A 251 57.61 83.54 -37.36
C GLU A 251 56.99 84.94 -37.45
N MET A 252 55.68 85.05 -37.19
CA MET A 252 54.96 86.33 -37.12
C MET A 252 55.49 87.23 -36.00
N GLU A 253 55.77 86.68 -34.81
CA GLU A 253 56.40 87.41 -33.71
C GLU A 253 57.81 87.91 -34.10
N ALA A 254 58.60 87.08 -34.80
CA ALA A 254 59.93 87.47 -35.27
C ALA A 254 59.87 88.57 -36.34
N GLU A 255 58.88 88.54 -37.24
CA GLU A 255 58.63 89.62 -38.19
C GLU A 255 58.20 90.92 -37.50
N TRP A 256 57.32 90.82 -36.50
CA TRP A 256 56.90 91.96 -35.70
C TRP A 256 58.07 92.61 -34.94
N LEU A 257 58.94 91.79 -34.34
CA LEU A 257 60.15 92.27 -33.66
C LEU A 257 61.12 92.98 -34.61
N LYS A 258 61.28 92.48 -35.85
CA LYS A 258 62.08 93.18 -36.87
C LYS A 258 61.48 94.54 -37.22
N GLN A 259 60.16 94.63 -37.37
CA GLN A 259 59.47 95.91 -37.63
C GLN A 259 59.62 96.88 -36.46
N GLU A 260 59.52 96.40 -35.20
CA GLU A 260 59.77 97.23 -34.02
C GLU A 260 61.22 97.74 -33.97
N GLU A 261 62.20 96.89 -34.30
CA GLU A 261 63.62 97.27 -34.36
C GLU A 261 63.88 98.32 -35.45
N GLU A 262 63.25 98.20 -36.62
CA GLU A 262 63.33 99.19 -37.70
C GLU A 262 62.72 100.54 -37.29
N LEU A 263 61.56 100.53 -36.62
CA LEU A 263 60.93 101.73 -36.08
C LEU A 263 61.82 102.40 -35.02
N ARG A 264 62.40 101.63 -34.10
CA ARG A 264 63.35 102.16 -33.11
C ARG A 264 64.59 102.77 -33.76
N LYS A 265 65.17 102.13 -34.78
CA LYS A 265 66.30 102.70 -35.54
C LYS A 265 65.91 104.03 -36.18
N TYR A 266 64.71 104.12 -36.74
CA TYR A 266 64.19 105.36 -37.32
C TYR A 266 64.01 106.46 -36.26
N GLU A 267 63.44 106.13 -35.09
CA GLU A 267 63.32 107.05 -33.96
C GLU A 267 64.67 107.54 -33.44
N GLU A 268 65.65 106.62 -33.28
CA GLU A 268 67.02 106.96 -32.89
C GLU A 268 67.70 107.89 -33.89
N GLU A 269 67.53 107.66 -35.20
CA GLU A 269 68.03 108.56 -36.25
C GLU A 269 67.40 109.96 -36.17
N MET A 270 66.10 110.05 -35.89
CA MET A 270 65.38 111.32 -35.72
C MET A 270 65.86 112.07 -34.47
N MET A 271 66.03 111.38 -33.35
CA MET A 271 66.59 111.94 -32.12
C MET A 271 68.04 112.43 -32.32
N LEU A 272 68.84 111.71 -33.10
CA LEU A 272 70.21 112.11 -33.44
C LEU A 272 70.22 113.38 -34.32
N LYS A 273 69.32 113.47 -35.30
CA LYS A 273 69.14 114.67 -36.15
C LYS A 273 68.70 115.87 -35.32
N GLU A 274 67.76 115.69 -34.39
CA GLU A 274 67.30 116.76 -33.49
C GLU A 274 68.42 117.23 -32.55
N LYS A 275 69.20 116.30 -31.97
CA LYS A 275 70.37 116.62 -31.13
C LYS A 275 71.43 117.39 -31.90
N LYS A 276 71.73 117.00 -33.15
CA LYS A 276 72.63 117.74 -34.05
C LYS A 276 72.08 119.13 -34.38
N GLY A 277 70.77 119.27 -34.56
CA GLY A 277 70.08 120.56 -34.74
C GLY A 277 70.27 121.49 -33.54
N LYS A 278 70.01 120.99 -32.32
CA LYS A 278 70.20 121.72 -31.07
C LYS A 278 71.66 122.15 -30.85
N GLN A 279 72.64 121.28 -31.14
CA GLN A 279 74.06 121.65 -31.09
C GLN A 279 74.45 122.75 -32.08
N LYS A 280 73.94 122.71 -33.33
CA LYS A 280 74.19 123.77 -34.32
C LYS A 280 73.56 125.10 -33.91
N ALA A 281 72.36 125.09 -33.32
CA ALA A 281 71.71 126.29 -32.79
C ALA A 281 72.52 126.91 -31.63
N ALA A 282 73.01 126.08 -30.70
CA ALA A 282 73.84 126.53 -29.59
C ALA A 282 75.19 127.12 -30.06
N ARG A 283 75.84 126.54 -31.08
CA ARG A 283 77.05 127.12 -31.70
C ARG A 283 76.77 128.50 -32.31
N ARG A 284 75.69 128.66 -33.07
CA ARG A 284 75.32 129.96 -33.65
C ARG A 284 75.05 131.02 -32.58
N ALA A 285 74.37 130.66 -31.50
CA ALA A 285 74.13 131.56 -30.37
C ALA A 285 75.45 131.98 -29.69
N ARG A 286 76.42 131.07 -29.58
CA ARG A 286 77.76 131.33 -29.06
C ARG A 286 78.59 132.25 -29.97
N ASP A 287 78.53 132.07 -31.28
CA ASP A 287 79.26 132.91 -32.24
C ASP A 287 78.71 134.34 -32.28
N ILE A 288 77.39 134.52 -32.13
CA ILE A 288 76.74 135.83 -32.03
C ILE A 288 77.16 136.55 -30.73
N SER A 289 77.23 135.83 -29.61
CA SER A 289 77.64 136.40 -28.33
C SER A 289 79.14 136.76 -28.30
N LEU A 290 80.01 136.00 -28.97
CA LEU A 290 81.43 136.36 -29.15
C LEU A 290 81.60 137.65 -29.98
N LYS A 291 80.88 137.80 -31.09
CA LYS A 291 80.91 139.04 -31.90
C LYS A 291 80.38 140.27 -31.16
N LEU A 292 79.40 140.08 -30.28
CA LEU A 292 78.90 141.14 -29.40
C LEU A 292 79.94 141.53 -28.34
N LYS A 293 80.69 140.55 -27.81
CA LYS A 293 81.76 140.78 -26.84
C LYS A 293 82.94 141.56 -27.44
N GLU A 294 83.41 141.20 -28.63
CA GLU A 294 84.51 141.91 -29.33
C GLU A 294 84.16 143.37 -29.66
N LYS A 295 82.91 143.64 -30.04
CA LYS A 295 82.42 145.02 -30.25
C LYS A 295 82.35 145.83 -28.96
N LYS A 296 82.13 145.17 -27.82
CA LYS A 296 82.06 145.79 -26.49
C LYS A 296 83.46 146.10 -25.96
N GLU A 297 84.40 145.16 -26.07
CA GLU A 297 85.80 145.33 -25.66
C GLU A 297 86.56 146.41 -26.47
N ALA A 298 86.12 146.68 -27.70
CA ALA A 298 86.66 147.78 -28.52
C ALA A 298 86.17 149.18 -28.07
N LYS A 299 84.94 149.26 -27.53
CA LYS A 299 84.40 150.51 -26.94
C LYS A 299 84.92 150.74 -25.53
N GLU A 300 85.02 149.69 -24.71
CA GLU A 300 85.52 149.76 -23.34
C GLU A 300 86.99 150.27 -23.30
N ARG A 301 87.85 149.92 -24.27
CA ARG A 301 89.22 150.47 -24.38
C ARG A 301 89.30 152.00 -24.65
N GLN A 302 88.27 152.60 -25.24
CA GLN A 302 88.19 154.06 -25.40
C GLN A 302 87.63 154.75 -24.15
N GLU A 303 86.83 154.02 -23.36
CA GLU A 303 86.17 154.52 -22.14
C GLU A 303 87.05 154.34 -20.88
N GLU A 304 87.94 153.33 -20.82
CA GLU A 304 88.88 153.09 -19.72
C GLU A 304 89.87 154.25 -19.49
N ILE A 305 90.36 154.90 -20.56
CA ILE A 305 91.23 156.10 -20.44
C ILE A 305 90.46 157.30 -19.85
N ALA A 306 89.14 157.35 -20.03
CA ALA A 306 88.28 158.43 -19.55
C ALA A 306 87.65 158.16 -18.16
N LEU A 307 87.60 156.90 -17.73
CA LEU A 307 86.93 156.46 -16.50
C LEU A 307 87.87 156.21 -15.30
N ASP A 308 89.17 155.98 -15.51
CA ASP A 308 90.12 155.84 -14.39
C ASP A 308 90.32 157.15 -13.59
N MET A 309 89.98 158.31 -14.16
CA MET A 309 89.91 159.58 -13.41
C MET A 309 88.57 159.80 -12.67
N LYS A 310 87.54 158.98 -12.91
CA LYS A 310 86.19 159.13 -12.32
C LYS A 310 85.81 158.04 -11.32
N MET A 311 86.55 156.92 -11.23
CA MET A 311 86.14 155.72 -10.48
C MET A 311 86.70 155.59 -9.05
N LEU A 312 87.15 156.66 -8.39
CA LEU A 312 87.29 156.66 -6.93
C LEU A 312 86.08 157.27 -6.20
N GLY A 313 85.03 157.66 -6.92
CA GLY A 313 83.93 158.45 -6.36
C GLY A 313 82.59 157.74 -6.10
N LYS A 314 82.29 156.57 -6.68
CA LYS A 314 80.92 156.00 -6.62
C LYS A 314 80.89 154.48 -6.58
N ILE A 315 81.12 153.91 -5.40
CA ILE A 315 80.91 152.48 -5.09
C ILE A 315 79.62 152.21 -4.28
N LEU A 316 78.79 153.20 -3.93
CA LEU A 316 78.03 153.08 -2.67
C LEU A 316 76.51 153.38 -2.69
N GLU A 317 75.78 153.16 -3.79
CA GLU A 317 74.31 153.40 -3.75
C GLU A 317 73.38 152.21 -4.01
N ASP A 318 73.64 151.22 -4.87
CA ASP A 318 72.54 150.30 -5.26
C ASP A 318 72.80 148.81 -5.01
N SER A 319 72.89 148.42 -3.73
CA SER A 319 72.92 147.00 -3.31
C SER A 319 71.87 146.66 -2.24
N LYS A 320 70.65 147.24 -2.28
CA LYS A 320 69.54 146.80 -1.40
C LYS A 320 68.14 147.00 -2.01
N ALA A 321 67.76 146.13 -2.96
CA ALA A 321 66.35 145.97 -3.35
C ALA A 321 66.01 144.49 -3.60
N GLN A 322 66.34 143.60 -2.66
CA GLN A 322 66.06 142.18 -2.82
C GLN A 322 65.88 141.45 -1.48
N ASP A 323 64.86 141.80 -0.70
CA ASP A 323 64.49 141.03 0.51
C ASP A 323 62.98 140.90 0.76
N THR A 324 62.09 141.43 -0.10
CA THR A 324 60.64 141.41 0.17
C THR A 324 59.83 140.37 -0.62
N GLU A 325 60.41 139.66 -1.60
CA GLU A 325 59.65 138.67 -2.41
C GLU A 325 59.67 137.22 -1.87
N ASP A 326 60.66 136.84 -1.06
CA ASP A 326 60.87 135.44 -0.67
C ASP A 326 59.93 134.93 0.43
N SER A 327 59.28 135.82 1.18
CA SER A 327 58.41 135.41 2.30
C SER A 327 57.03 134.88 1.83
N ASN A 328 56.54 135.27 0.66
CA ASN A 328 55.18 134.92 0.22
C ASN A 328 55.08 133.59 -0.55
N LYS A 329 56.15 133.13 -1.21
CA LYS A 329 56.16 131.85 -1.97
C LYS A 329 56.18 130.59 -1.08
N LYS A 330 56.68 130.67 0.15
CA LYS A 330 56.78 129.52 1.08
C LYS A 330 55.46 129.09 1.71
N LYS A 331 54.43 129.95 1.73
CA LYS A 331 53.14 129.64 2.35
C LYS A 331 52.21 128.87 1.40
N ASN A 332 52.15 129.26 0.13
CA ASN A 332 51.28 128.64 -0.88
C ASN A 332 51.70 127.19 -1.24
N MET A 333 53.01 126.89 -1.22
CA MET A 333 53.52 125.54 -1.51
C MET A 333 53.09 124.49 -0.46
N ARG A 334 52.85 124.91 0.79
CA ARG A 334 52.43 123.99 1.88
C ARG A 334 50.97 123.61 1.77
N ASP A 335 50.10 124.54 1.39
CA ASP A 335 48.66 124.30 1.24
C ASP A 335 48.34 123.42 0.03
N GLU A 336 49.10 123.54 -1.07
CA GLU A 336 48.95 122.67 -2.25
C GLU A 336 49.42 121.24 -1.98
N MET A 337 50.52 121.05 -1.23
CA MET A 337 51.01 119.73 -0.83
C MET A 337 49.99 118.98 0.06
N GLN A 338 49.34 119.68 1.01
CA GLN A 338 48.31 119.08 1.86
C GLN A 338 47.06 118.63 1.07
N ARG A 339 46.65 119.40 0.04
CA ARG A 339 45.52 119.03 -0.83
C ARG A 339 45.81 117.81 -1.70
N PHE A 340 47.04 117.69 -2.22
CA PHE A 340 47.46 116.52 -2.99
C PHE A 340 47.50 115.24 -2.14
N MET A 341 48.03 115.35 -0.91
CA MET A 341 48.04 114.21 0.02
C MET A 341 46.62 113.74 0.37
N HIS A 342 45.68 114.66 0.61
CA HIS A 342 44.28 114.30 0.85
C HIS A 342 43.60 113.65 -0.36
N TYR A 343 43.95 114.04 -1.59
CA TYR A 343 43.42 113.41 -2.80
C TYR A 343 43.91 111.96 -2.97
N VAL A 344 45.21 111.72 -2.77
CA VAL A 344 45.82 110.37 -2.83
C VAL A 344 45.22 109.45 -1.75
N ASP A 345 45.03 109.97 -0.54
CA ASP A 345 44.39 109.24 0.55
C ASP A 345 42.93 108.87 0.22
N ARG A 346 42.21 109.75 -0.48
CA ARG A 346 40.82 109.51 -0.91
C ARG A 346 40.72 108.46 -2.01
N THR A 347 41.62 108.48 -3.00
CA THR A 347 41.64 107.47 -4.07
C THR A 347 42.05 106.11 -3.53
N ARG A 348 43.05 106.05 -2.64
CA ARG A 348 43.45 104.79 -2.00
C ARG A 348 42.31 104.15 -1.20
N ARG A 349 41.55 104.95 -0.43
CA ARG A 349 40.37 104.44 0.31
C ARG A 349 39.25 103.95 -0.63
N ALA A 350 39.08 104.56 -1.80
CA ALA A 350 38.09 104.13 -2.78
C ALA A 350 38.50 102.84 -3.51
N ASP A 351 39.80 102.66 -3.77
CA ASP A 351 40.34 101.42 -4.34
C ASP A 351 40.28 100.27 -3.34
N GLU A 352 40.67 100.50 -2.08
CA GLU A 352 40.54 99.51 -0.99
C GLU A 352 39.08 99.07 -0.78
N HIS A 353 38.10 99.97 -0.99
CA HIS A 353 36.68 99.61 -0.88
C HIS A 353 36.21 98.75 -2.07
N ARG A 354 36.66 99.05 -3.29
CA ARG A 354 36.33 98.25 -4.49
C ARG A 354 36.98 96.87 -4.44
N GLU A 355 38.22 96.77 -3.95
CA GLU A 355 38.90 95.49 -3.74
C GLU A 355 38.16 94.64 -2.71
N ARG A 356 37.70 95.23 -1.59
CA ARG A 356 36.89 94.50 -0.59
C ARG A 356 35.57 93.99 -1.15
N GLU A 357 34.90 94.75 -2.01
CA GLU A 357 33.64 94.31 -2.66
C GLU A 357 33.89 93.16 -3.64
N LEU A 358 34.98 93.22 -4.42
CA LEU A 358 35.38 92.14 -5.31
C LEU A 358 35.82 90.89 -4.54
N GLU A 359 36.60 91.05 -3.46
CA GLU A 359 36.97 89.96 -2.56
C GLU A 359 35.74 89.33 -1.90
N ALA A 360 34.74 90.11 -1.51
CA ALA A 360 33.49 89.59 -0.96
C ALA A 360 32.72 88.74 -1.99
N HIS A 361 32.65 89.19 -3.25
CA HIS A 361 32.03 88.41 -4.33
C HIS A 361 32.79 87.11 -4.64
N ILE A 362 34.13 87.17 -4.69
CA ILE A 362 34.96 85.96 -4.90
C ILE A 362 34.79 84.98 -3.75
N ASN A 363 34.78 85.47 -2.49
CA ASN A 363 34.57 84.63 -1.32
C ASN A 363 33.19 83.96 -1.34
N GLN A 364 32.13 84.67 -1.75
CA GLN A 364 30.80 84.07 -1.94
C GLN A 364 30.79 82.99 -3.03
N GLU A 365 31.47 83.20 -4.16
CA GLU A 365 31.57 82.18 -5.22
C GLU A 365 32.36 80.95 -4.75
N VAL A 366 33.45 81.15 -3.99
CA VAL A 366 34.23 80.08 -3.39
C VAL A 366 33.39 79.29 -2.38
N GLU A 367 32.62 79.96 -1.53
CA GLU A 367 31.72 79.34 -0.56
C GLU A 367 30.62 78.52 -1.26
N ASN A 368 29.99 79.07 -2.30
CA ASN A 368 29.03 78.35 -3.15
C ASN A 368 29.65 77.11 -3.82
N GLN A 369 30.91 77.18 -4.26
CA GLN A 369 31.61 76.01 -4.81
C GLN A 369 31.93 74.96 -3.74
N TRP A 370 32.27 75.39 -2.52
CA TRP A 370 32.47 74.49 -1.37
C TRP A 370 31.18 73.80 -0.98
N GLU A 371 30.05 74.52 -0.91
CA GLU A 371 28.74 73.92 -0.63
C GLU A 371 28.35 72.89 -1.68
N ARG A 372 28.55 73.19 -2.98
CA ARG A 372 28.31 72.22 -4.07
C ARG A 372 29.18 70.98 -3.95
N LYS A 373 30.46 71.13 -3.57
CA LYS A 373 31.36 70.00 -3.31
C LYS A 373 30.90 69.21 -2.08
N ASP A 374 30.44 69.87 -1.03
CA ASP A 374 30.02 69.24 0.21
C ASP A 374 28.72 68.46 0.03
N VAL A 375 27.74 69.02 -0.71
CA VAL A 375 26.52 68.31 -1.15
C VAL A 375 26.89 67.09 -1.99
N ARG A 376 27.78 67.23 -2.97
CA ARG A 376 28.23 66.08 -3.80
C ARG A 376 28.87 64.99 -2.94
N LYS A 377 29.70 65.35 -1.96
CA LYS A 377 30.34 64.41 -1.02
C LYS A 377 29.34 63.76 -0.07
N ARG A 378 28.28 64.46 0.35
CA ARG A 378 27.17 63.90 1.14
C ARG A 378 26.39 62.87 0.32
N MET A 379 26.00 63.22 -0.91
CA MET A 379 25.32 62.30 -1.84
C MET A 379 26.17 61.05 -2.12
N GLU A 380 27.48 61.20 -2.31
CA GLU A 380 28.38 60.06 -2.50
C GLU A 380 28.47 59.17 -1.25
N LYS A 381 28.56 59.77 -0.06
CA LYS A 381 28.53 59.02 1.21
C LYS A 381 27.22 58.28 1.42
N GLU A 382 26.09 58.92 1.10
CA GLU A 382 24.76 58.31 1.20
C GLU A 382 24.59 57.18 0.18
N ALA A 383 25.02 57.37 -1.07
CA ALA A 383 25.02 56.32 -2.08
C ALA A 383 25.92 55.14 -1.68
N ARG A 384 27.11 55.41 -1.12
CA ARG A 384 28.01 54.36 -0.60
C ARG A 384 27.40 53.63 0.60
N LYS A 385 26.72 54.34 1.49
CA LYS A 385 26.00 53.74 2.62
C LYS A 385 24.83 52.88 2.14
N ALA A 386 24.05 53.35 1.16
CA ALA A 386 22.96 52.60 0.55
C ALA A 386 23.46 51.34 -0.18
N LEU A 387 24.55 51.45 -0.94
CA LEU A 387 25.19 50.30 -1.59
C LEU A 387 25.68 49.29 -0.55
N MET A 388 26.35 49.75 0.52
CA MET A 388 26.78 48.88 1.61
C MET A 388 25.60 48.18 2.28
N GLN A 389 24.50 48.90 2.51
CA GLN A 389 23.28 48.33 3.11
C GLN A 389 22.66 47.27 2.20
N ASN A 390 22.61 47.49 0.88
CA ASN A 390 22.16 46.50 -0.08
C ASN A 390 23.06 45.25 -0.11
N VAL A 391 24.39 45.43 -0.05
CA VAL A 391 25.33 44.30 0.04
C VAL A 391 25.12 43.50 1.33
N MET A 392 24.92 44.18 2.46
CA MET A 392 24.66 43.51 3.75
C MET A 392 23.34 42.76 3.74
N GLN A 393 22.26 43.37 3.24
CA GLN A 393 20.96 42.71 3.07
C GLN A 393 21.05 41.50 2.13
N THR A 394 21.85 41.60 1.06
CA THR A 394 22.05 40.49 0.12
C THR A 394 22.81 39.35 0.78
N ARG A 395 23.86 39.65 1.57
CA ARG A 395 24.58 38.65 2.39
C ARG A 395 23.69 38.00 3.44
N GLU A 396 22.83 38.77 4.09
CA GLU A 396 21.85 38.23 5.05
C GLU A 396 20.84 37.30 4.37
N LYS A 397 20.31 37.67 3.20
CA LYS A 397 19.46 36.80 2.39
C LYS A 397 20.16 35.52 1.98
N GLN A 398 21.39 35.62 1.46
CA GLN A 398 22.20 34.44 1.10
C GLN A 398 22.48 33.53 2.30
N ARG A 399 22.73 34.10 3.48
CA ARG A 399 22.90 33.33 4.72
C ARG A 399 21.61 32.62 5.09
N HIS A 400 20.47 33.32 5.04
CA HIS A 400 19.16 32.76 5.34
C HIS A 400 18.76 31.65 4.35
N GLU A 401 19.00 31.85 3.06
CA GLU A 401 18.76 30.84 2.02
C GLU A 401 19.62 29.60 2.25
N ARG A 402 20.90 29.77 2.59
CA ARG A 402 21.78 28.64 2.95
C ARG A 402 21.31 27.92 4.21
N GLU A 403 20.90 28.64 5.24
CA GLU A 403 20.34 28.06 6.48
C GLU A 403 19.04 27.27 6.20
N GLU A 404 18.15 27.79 5.36
CA GLU A 404 16.92 27.11 4.96
C GLU A 404 17.19 25.86 4.10
N ILE A 405 18.15 25.92 3.18
CA ILE A 405 18.60 24.75 2.41
C ILE A 405 19.14 23.68 3.35
N LEU A 406 20.05 24.04 4.25
CA LEU A 406 20.63 23.11 5.24
C LEU A 406 19.54 22.51 6.14
N ARG A 407 18.55 23.31 6.55
CA ARG A 407 17.42 22.84 7.35
C ARG A 407 16.54 21.85 6.58
N ARG A 408 16.28 22.10 5.29
CA ARG A 408 15.53 21.17 4.43
C ARG A 408 16.29 19.87 4.21
N GLU A 409 17.59 19.94 3.99
CA GLU A 409 18.46 18.75 3.87
C GLU A 409 18.47 17.93 5.16
N GLN A 410 18.60 18.58 6.33
CA GLN A 410 18.48 17.90 7.63
C GLN A 410 17.11 17.25 7.83
N GLN A 411 16.02 17.92 7.42
CA GLN A 411 14.68 17.35 7.51
C GLN A 411 14.49 16.16 6.56
N SER A 412 15.03 16.22 5.33
CA SER A 412 15.02 15.08 4.39
C SER A 412 15.81 13.92 4.97
N ALA A 413 17.03 14.16 5.45
CA ALA A 413 17.88 13.14 6.04
C ALA A 413 17.25 12.51 7.30
N GLN A 414 16.52 13.29 8.10
CA GLN A 414 15.77 12.76 9.24
C GLN A 414 14.59 11.88 8.80
N ARG A 415 13.87 12.26 7.74
CA ARG A 415 12.77 11.45 7.18
C ARG A 415 13.30 10.16 6.58
N GLU A 416 14.34 10.21 5.75
CA GLU A 416 15.00 9.04 5.20
C GLU A 416 15.50 8.10 6.30
N ARG A 417 16.07 8.66 7.38
CA ARG A 417 16.48 7.86 8.55
C ARG A 417 15.30 7.21 9.27
N GLN A 418 14.17 7.92 9.42
CA GLN A 418 12.96 7.37 10.03
C GLN A 418 12.36 6.26 9.17
N GLU A 419 12.23 6.47 7.86
CA GLU A 419 11.77 5.46 6.90
C GLU A 419 12.67 4.22 6.94
N LEU A 420 13.99 4.41 7.00
CA LEU A 420 14.93 3.30 7.09
C LEU A 420 14.81 2.54 8.43
N LEU A 421 14.59 3.24 9.55
CA LEU A 421 14.33 2.61 10.84
C LEU A 421 13.00 1.83 10.84
N GLU A 422 11.94 2.39 10.25
CA GLU A 422 10.65 1.71 10.11
C GLU A 422 10.77 0.45 9.25
N GLN A 423 11.51 0.53 8.13
CA GLN A 423 11.81 -0.64 7.29
C GLN A 423 12.63 -1.70 8.04
N MET A 424 13.61 -1.29 8.84
CA MET A 424 14.39 -2.21 9.68
C MET A 424 13.52 -2.89 10.74
N ASP A 425 12.61 -2.15 11.38
CA ASP A 425 11.70 -2.70 12.40
C ASP A 425 10.66 -3.64 11.79
N GLU A 426 10.10 -3.33 10.63
CA GLU A 426 9.20 -4.22 9.89
C GLU A 426 9.92 -5.48 9.41
N HIS A 427 11.15 -5.36 8.88
CA HIS A 427 11.97 -6.52 8.55
C HIS A 427 12.25 -7.38 9.78
N ARG A 428 12.55 -6.77 10.93
CA ARG A 428 12.78 -7.48 12.20
C ARG A 428 11.52 -8.19 12.68
N ARG A 429 10.34 -7.58 12.54
CA ARG A 429 9.04 -8.21 12.85
C ARG A 429 8.79 -9.42 11.97
N LEU A 430 8.93 -9.29 10.65
CA LEU A 430 8.74 -10.37 9.69
C LEU A 430 9.71 -11.54 9.94
N GLU A 431 10.99 -11.26 10.21
CA GLU A 431 11.96 -12.28 10.59
C GLU A 431 11.57 -12.98 11.91
N SER A 432 11.12 -12.22 12.92
CA SER A 432 10.67 -12.81 14.19
C SER A 432 9.44 -13.71 14.01
N GLU A 433 8.48 -13.32 13.17
CA GLU A 433 7.33 -14.16 12.83
C GLU A 433 7.76 -15.43 12.08
N ARG A 434 8.68 -15.31 11.13
CA ARG A 434 9.22 -16.43 10.37
C ARG A 434 9.90 -17.45 11.29
N ILE A 435 10.76 -16.98 12.20
CA ILE A 435 11.43 -17.82 13.20
C ILE A 435 10.40 -18.49 14.11
N ASN A 436 9.37 -17.76 14.55
CA ASN A 436 8.30 -18.33 15.37
C ASN A 436 7.48 -19.39 14.63
N ARG A 437 7.14 -19.18 13.35
CA ARG A 437 6.47 -20.20 12.51
C ARG A 437 7.31 -21.46 12.41
N ILE A 438 8.60 -21.34 12.07
CA ILE A 438 9.53 -22.47 12.02
C ILE A 438 9.62 -23.18 13.38
N ARG A 439 9.68 -22.43 14.48
CA ARG A 439 9.70 -23.00 15.84
C ARG A 439 8.42 -23.79 16.15
N ILE A 440 7.26 -23.28 15.76
CA ILE A 440 5.97 -23.96 15.94
C ILE A 440 5.92 -25.23 15.08
N GLU A 441 6.27 -25.15 13.81
CA GLU A 441 6.32 -26.29 12.88
C GLU A 441 7.26 -27.39 13.39
N ASN A 442 8.47 -27.02 13.80
CA ASN A 442 9.44 -27.96 14.37
C ASN A 442 8.91 -28.62 15.65
N ARG A 443 8.19 -27.87 16.49
CA ARG A 443 7.58 -28.41 17.72
C ARG A 443 6.42 -29.35 17.41
N GLN A 444 5.59 -29.03 16.41
CA GLN A 444 4.54 -29.93 15.93
C GLN A 444 5.13 -31.21 15.36
N TYR A 445 6.16 -31.10 14.52
CA TYR A 445 6.87 -32.24 13.97
C TYR A 445 7.49 -33.13 15.06
N GLN A 446 8.12 -32.53 16.08
CA GLN A 446 8.61 -33.26 17.24
C GLN A 446 7.50 -34.02 17.98
N ASN A 447 6.36 -33.35 18.23
CA ASN A 447 5.22 -33.98 18.89
C ASN A 447 4.67 -35.16 18.07
N ASP A 448 4.60 -35.02 16.74
CA ASP A 448 4.13 -36.09 15.85
C ASP A 448 5.07 -37.30 15.90
N LEU A 449 6.39 -37.07 15.93
CA LEU A 449 7.38 -38.14 16.10
C LEU A 449 7.24 -38.83 17.46
N GLU A 450 7.05 -38.07 18.54
CA GLU A 450 6.81 -38.63 19.88
C GLU A 450 5.54 -39.47 19.92
N GLN A 451 4.46 -39.02 19.27
CA GLN A 451 3.23 -39.80 19.12
C GLN A 451 3.44 -41.09 18.33
N GLN A 452 4.19 -41.04 17.23
CA GLN A 452 4.52 -42.24 16.44
C GLN A 452 5.35 -43.24 17.26
N ILE A 453 6.34 -42.76 18.02
CA ILE A 453 7.16 -43.61 18.91
C ILE A 453 6.28 -44.25 19.99
N ASN A 454 5.39 -43.47 20.60
CA ASN A 454 4.47 -43.97 21.63
C ASN A 454 3.48 -45.00 21.06
N TYR A 455 2.94 -44.76 19.88
CA TYR A 455 2.07 -45.71 19.19
C TYR A 455 2.80 -47.02 18.87
N GLN A 456 4.05 -46.95 18.38
CA GLN A 456 4.86 -48.15 18.16
C GLN A 456 5.20 -48.88 19.46
N ARG A 457 5.46 -48.17 20.57
CA ARG A 457 5.66 -48.78 21.89
C ARG A 457 4.41 -49.51 22.35
N GLN A 458 3.23 -48.88 22.27
CA GLN A 458 1.96 -49.51 22.62
C GLN A 458 1.66 -50.74 21.75
N LEU A 459 1.96 -50.69 20.44
CA LEU A 459 1.81 -51.85 19.57
C LEU A 459 2.75 -52.99 19.97
N LYS A 460 4.00 -52.69 20.35
CA LYS A 460 4.94 -53.70 20.84
C LYS A 460 4.48 -54.31 22.16
N GLU A 461 4.00 -53.50 23.10
CA GLU A 461 3.43 -53.98 24.37
C GLU A 461 2.22 -54.88 24.14
N LYS A 462 1.28 -54.47 23.28
CA LYS A 462 0.13 -55.31 22.91
C LYS A 462 0.55 -56.64 22.31
N LYS A 463 1.55 -56.65 21.42
CA LYS A 463 2.10 -57.90 20.85
C LYS A 463 2.73 -58.80 21.93
N ILE A 464 3.45 -58.21 22.89
CA ILE A 464 4.03 -58.96 24.01
C ILE A 464 2.92 -59.55 24.89
N ASP A 465 1.88 -58.78 25.18
CA ASP A 465 0.74 -59.23 25.98
C ASP A 465 -0.09 -60.31 25.26
N GLU A 466 -0.31 -60.18 23.95
CA GLU A 466 -0.94 -61.21 23.12
C GLU A 466 -0.11 -62.50 23.12
N ALA A 467 1.21 -62.41 22.91
CA ALA A 467 2.11 -63.56 22.99
C ALA A 467 2.08 -64.23 24.38
N ARG A 468 2.02 -63.44 25.46
CA ARG A 468 1.84 -63.97 26.83
C ARG A 468 0.51 -64.70 26.98
N ARG A 469 -0.59 -64.15 26.48
CA ARG A 469 -1.91 -64.80 26.51
C ARG A 469 -1.91 -66.10 25.71
N GLU A 470 -1.30 -66.12 24.53
CA GLU A 470 -1.13 -67.33 23.73
C GLU A 470 -0.34 -68.39 24.49
N LEU A 471 0.78 -68.02 25.12
CA LEU A 471 1.56 -68.93 25.98
C LEU A 471 0.75 -69.45 27.18
N GLU A 472 -0.08 -68.63 27.81
CA GLU A 472 -0.96 -69.09 28.89
C GLU A 472 -2.02 -70.07 28.40
N ILE A 473 -2.57 -69.85 27.20
CA ILE A 473 -3.54 -70.74 26.56
C ILE A 473 -2.87 -72.07 26.20
N THR A 474 -1.68 -72.05 25.60
CA THR A 474 -0.93 -73.27 25.27
C THR A 474 -0.56 -74.03 26.54
N HIS A 475 -0.11 -73.35 27.59
CA HIS A 475 0.20 -73.98 28.87
C HIS A 475 -1.03 -74.57 29.56
N LYS A 476 -2.20 -73.89 29.50
CA LYS A 476 -3.48 -74.45 29.98
C LYS A 476 -3.87 -75.69 29.16
N ALA A 477 -3.77 -75.64 27.84
CA ALA A 477 -4.05 -76.77 26.96
C ALA A 477 -3.13 -77.96 27.28
N GLU A 478 -1.83 -77.72 27.45
CA GLU A 478 -0.85 -78.73 27.84
C GLU A 478 -1.18 -79.34 29.21
N LYS A 479 -1.52 -78.53 30.22
CA LYS A 479 -1.98 -79.02 31.52
C LYS A 479 -3.22 -79.90 31.38
N THR A 480 -4.18 -79.54 30.53
CA THR A 480 -5.37 -80.40 30.29
C THR A 480 -5.00 -81.69 29.57
N TYR A 481 -4.05 -81.66 28.63
CA TYR A 481 -3.53 -82.83 27.94
C TYR A 481 -2.81 -83.75 28.92
N GLN A 482 -1.92 -83.23 29.76
CA GLN A 482 -1.26 -83.98 30.82
C GLN A 482 -2.25 -84.54 31.84
N ARG A 483 -3.33 -83.81 32.17
CA ARG A 483 -4.41 -84.31 33.04
C ARG A 483 -5.17 -85.47 32.39
N LYS A 484 -5.47 -85.37 31.08
CA LYS A 484 -6.09 -86.46 30.31
C LYS A 484 -5.15 -87.67 30.20
N LEU A 485 -3.85 -87.45 29.97
CA LEU A 485 -2.83 -88.50 29.94
C LEU A 485 -2.71 -89.20 31.30
N ARG A 486 -2.63 -88.44 32.41
CA ARG A 486 -2.66 -89.00 33.77
C ARG A 486 -3.95 -89.76 34.04
N SER A 487 -5.10 -89.23 33.61
CA SER A 487 -6.38 -89.93 33.74
C SER A 487 -6.42 -91.21 32.92
N ALA A 488 -5.86 -91.24 31.72
CA ALA A 488 -5.79 -92.43 30.85
C ALA A 488 -4.79 -93.48 31.38
N LEU A 489 -3.66 -93.04 31.94
CA LEU A 489 -2.71 -93.90 32.65
C LEU A 489 -3.34 -94.49 33.92
N ASN A 490 -4.09 -93.68 34.68
CA ASN A 490 -4.78 -94.12 35.89
C ASN A 490 -6.05 -94.95 35.60
N SER A 491 -6.70 -94.73 34.45
CA SER A 491 -7.83 -95.54 33.96
C SER A 491 -7.37 -96.75 33.14
N SER A 492 -6.07 -97.04 33.10
CA SER A 492 -5.55 -98.29 32.55
C SER A 492 -5.83 -99.44 33.51
N THR A 493 -7.13 -99.75 33.67
CA THR A 493 -7.55 -101.08 34.09
C THR A 493 -7.16 -102.01 32.95
N LEU A 494 -6.10 -102.78 33.17
CA LEU A 494 -5.65 -103.87 32.32
C LEU A 494 -6.76 -104.94 32.25
N ASP A 495 -7.75 -104.74 31.37
CA ASP A 495 -8.85 -105.68 31.13
C ASP A 495 -8.41 -106.89 30.27
N ARG A 496 -7.10 -107.12 30.17
CA ARG A 496 -6.47 -108.32 29.63
C ARG A 496 -5.32 -108.75 30.53
N PRO A 497 -5.47 -109.82 31.33
CA PRO A 497 -4.35 -110.39 32.07
C PRO A 497 -3.32 -110.96 31.09
N HIS A 498 -2.04 -110.60 31.32
CA HIS A 498 -0.89 -111.07 30.54
C HIS A 498 -0.71 -112.59 30.71
N PRO A 499 -0.49 -113.37 29.63
CA PRO A 499 -0.55 -114.85 29.61
C PRO A 499 0.54 -115.58 30.40
N LEU A 500 1.31 -114.90 31.26
CA LEU A 500 2.41 -115.48 32.06
C LEU A 500 2.18 -115.40 33.59
N ARG A 501 0.99 -114.99 34.04
CA ARG A 501 0.61 -114.95 35.47
C ARG A 501 -0.47 -115.95 35.87
N VAL A 502 -0.64 -117.03 35.10
CA VAL A 502 -1.44 -118.19 35.49
C VAL A 502 -0.54 -119.42 35.40
N THR A 503 0.12 -119.76 36.50
CA THR A 503 0.47 -121.12 36.96
C THR A 503 1.57 -121.03 38.01
N GLY A 504 1.20 -121.29 39.26
CA GLY A 504 2.15 -121.75 40.27
C GLY A 504 2.14 -123.27 40.29
N ALA A 505 3.32 -123.88 40.23
CA ALA A 505 3.59 -125.17 40.85
C ALA A 505 5.09 -125.31 41.07
N ASN A 506 5.44 -125.41 42.35
CA ASN A 506 6.74 -125.78 42.92
C ASN A 506 7.50 -126.83 42.11
N ILE A 507 8.84 -126.76 42.08
CA ILE A 507 9.76 -127.91 42.31
C ILE A 507 11.19 -127.37 42.58
N SER A 508 11.61 -127.56 43.83
CA SER A 508 12.96 -127.80 44.40
C SER A 508 14.24 -127.11 43.86
N ARG A 509 14.91 -126.43 44.81
CA ARG A 509 16.31 -126.60 45.28
C ARG A 509 17.35 -127.15 44.27
N VAL A 510 18.47 -126.43 44.13
CA VAL A 510 19.89 -126.80 44.44
C VAL A 510 20.69 -125.50 44.24
N LYS A 511 21.16 -124.84 45.30
CA LYS A 511 22.53 -124.86 45.85
C LYS A 511 23.65 -124.39 44.90
N THR A 512 24.48 -123.55 45.49
CA THR A 512 25.93 -123.29 45.31
C THR A 512 26.41 -122.21 44.33
N CYS A 513 27.19 -121.32 44.97
CA CYS A 513 28.19 -120.35 44.52
C CYS A 513 27.70 -119.00 44.01
#